data_AF-A0A2Z4V196-F1
#
_entry.id   AF-A0A2Z4V196-F1
#
_cell.length_a   1.000
_cell.length_b   1.000
_cell.length_c   1.000
_cell.angle_alpha   90.00
_cell.angle_beta   90.00
_cell.angle_gamma   90.00
#
_symmetry.space_group_name_H-M   'P 1'
#
loop_
_entity.id
_entity.type
_entity.pdbx_description
1 polymer ?
#
loop_
_entity_poly.entity_id
_entity_poly.type
_entity_poly.pdbx_seq_one_letter_code
_entity_poly.pdbx_strand_id
1 'polypeptide(L)'
;MGPADLVWRAVERDATTLLSAYEERRWIPYQGELEFAAGLARMPWTEESMRAAVRDADSTGIDGKLIHALESGNAYLLLRHVAPDDSALHSLRRLVDVLATAAEQPRGGPPGDAA
;
A
#
# COMPACT_ATOMS: atom_id res chain seq x y z
N MET A 1 -15.52 5.09 -21.15
CA MET A 1 -14.66 5.14 -19.94
C MET A 1 -15.16 6.27 -19.09
N GLY A 2 -15.64 5.97 -17.90
CA GLY A 2 -15.97 6.97 -16.89
C GLY A 2 -14.71 7.40 -16.13
N PRO A 3 -14.79 8.44 -15.30
CA PRO A 3 -13.68 8.87 -14.45
C PRO A 3 -13.20 7.76 -13.48
N ALA A 4 -14.08 6.83 -13.10
CA ALA A 4 -13.72 5.67 -12.27
C ALA A 4 -12.76 4.69 -12.98
N ASP A 5 -12.91 4.49 -14.30
CA ASP A 5 -12.01 3.62 -15.08
C ASP A 5 -10.58 4.19 -15.15
N LEU A 6 -10.45 5.52 -15.18
CA LEU A 6 -9.15 6.19 -15.23
C LEU A 6 -8.44 6.12 -13.88
N VAL A 7 -9.18 6.37 -12.80
CA VAL A 7 -8.72 6.19 -11.41
C VAL A 7 -8.27 4.74 -11.20
N TRP A 8 -9.09 3.79 -11.66
CA TRP A 8 -8.78 2.36 -11.61
C TRP A 8 -7.43 2.03 -12.24
N ARG A 9 -7.24 2.38 -13.51
CA ARG A 9 -6.00 2.08 -14.24
C ARG A 9 -4.77 2.76 -13.65
N ALA A 10 -4.93 3.96 -13.12
CA ALA A 10 -3.84 4.67 -12.46
C ALA A 10 -3.39 3.92 -11.19
N VAL A 11 -4.34 3.58 -10.32
CA VAL A 11 -4.07 2.81 -9.09
C VAL A 11 -3.46 1.45 -9.41
N GLU A 12 -4.01 0.72 -10.38
CA GLU A 12 -3.48 -0.57 -10.82
C GLU A 12 -2.03 -0.47 -11.30
N ARG A 13 -1.75 0.51 -12.16
CA ARG A 13 -0.41 0.76 -12.70
C ARG A 13 0.58 1.12 -11.60
N ASP A 14 0.21 2.02 -10.71
CA ASP A 14 1.11 2.50 -9.65
C ASP A 14 1.39 1.40 -8.63
N ALA A 15 0.36 0.66 -8.22
CA ALA A 15 0.51 -0.50 -7.33
C ALA A 15 1.42 -1.57 -7.94
N THR A 16 1.22 -1.90 -9.21
CA THR A 16 2.04 -2.90 -9.92
C THR A 16 3.49 -2.41 -10.06
N THR A 17 3.69 -1.13 -10.42
CA THR A 17 5.02 -0.54 -10.57
C THR A 17 5.79 -0.54 -9.25
N LEU A 18 5.12 -0.20 -8.16
CA LEU A 18 5.71 -0.22 -6.82
C LEU A 18 6.02 -1.63 -6.34
N LEU A 19 5.12 -2.58 -6.59
CA LEU A 19 5.35 -3.98 -6.24
C LEU A 19 6.59 -4.52 -6.97
N SER A 20 6.70 -4.31 -8.28
CA SER A 20 7.89 -4.73 -9.04
C SER A 20 9.15 -4.03 -8.55
N ALA A 21 9.09 -2.72 -8.27
CA ALA A 21 10.24 -2.00 -7.73
C ALA A 21 10.69 -2.51 -6.36
N TYR A 22 9.75 -2.94 -5.51
CA TYR A 22 10.04 -3.58 -4.22
C TYR A 22 10.68 -4.96 -4.41
N GLU A 23 10.07 -5.83 -5.23
CA GLU A 23 10.55 -7.19 -5.50
C GLU A 23 11.96 -7.18 -6.12
N GLU A 24 12.24 -6.24 -7.01
CA GLU A 24 13.56 -6.05 -7.65
C GLU A 24 14.55 -5.26 -6.78
N ARG A 25 14.17 -4.90 -5.54
CA ARG A 25 14.99 -4.10 -4.60
C ARG A 25 15.40 -2.72 -5.13
N ARG A 26 14.69 -2.20 -6.14
CA ARG A 26 14.85 -0.83 -6.68
C ARG A 26 14.17 0.23 -5.82
N TRP A 27 13.28 -0.19 -4.93
CA TRP A 27 12.68 0.62 -3.89
C TRP A 27 12.72 -0.13 -2.56
N ILE A 28 13.24 0.55 -1.53
CA ILE A 28 13.27 0.06 -0.16
C ILE A 28 12.36 0.98 0.65
N PRO A 29 11.17 0.50 1.07
CA PRO A 29 10.27 1.26 1.94
C PRO A 29 10.94 1.50 3.29
N TYR A 30 10.79 2.70 3.82
CA TYR A 30 11.24 3.01 5.17
C TYR A 30 10.28 2.40 6.19
N GLN A 31 10.66 2.41 7.47
CA GLN A 31 9.91 1.71 8.52
C GLN A 31 8.45 2.20 8.64
N GLY A 32 8.23 3.53 8.65
CA GLY A 32 6.88 4.09 8.72
C GLY A 32 5.99 3.69 7.53
N GLU A 33 6.55 3.50 6.33
CA GLU A 33 5.82 3.01 5.17
C GLU A 33 5.35 1.55 5.34
N LEU A 34 6.21 0.72 5.95
CA LEU A 34 5.89 -0.67 6.27
C LEU A 34 4.83 -0.77 7.37
N GLU A 35 4.97 0.05 8.42
CA GLU A 35 4.00 0.13 9.52
C GLU A 35 2.65 0.64 9.03
N PHE A 36 2.65 1.64 8.15
CA PHE A 36 1.47 2.13 7.48
C PHE A 36 0.79 1.03 6.65
N ALA A 37 1.56 0.29 5.83
CA ALA A 37 1.03 -0.85 5.08
C ALA A 37 0.43 -1.94 5.99
N ALA A 38 1.09 -2.25 7.12
CA ALA A 38 0.56 -3.19 8.11
C ALA A 38 -0.75 -2.70 8.74
N GLY A 39 -0.88 -1.39 8.99
CA GLY A 39 -2.13 -0.77 9.41
C GLY A 39 -3.23 -0.91 8.37
N LEU A 40 -2.92 -0.62 7.10
CA LEU A 40 -3.85 -0.76 5.98
C LEU A 40 -4.34 -2.21 5.79
N ALA A 41 -3.47 -3.20 5.98
CA ALA A 41 -3.82 -4.62 5.86
C ALA A 41 -4.86 -5.07 6.91
N ARG A 42 -4.90 -4.41 8.08
CA ARG A 42 -5.75 -4.81 9.22
C ARG A 42 -7.04 -4.02 9.32
N MET A 43 -7.16 -2.91 8.60
CA MET A 43 -8.35 -2.06 8.63
C MET A 43 -9.37 -2.46 7.54
N PRO A 44 -10.65 -2.08 7.68
CA PRO A 44 -11.61 -2.28 6.61
C PRO A 44 -11.29 -1.41 5.38
N TRP A 45 -11.42 -1.99 4.19
CA TRP A 45 -11.16 -1.32 2.92
C TRP A 45 -12.39 -0.53 2.45
N THR A 46 -12.68 0.56 3.14
CA THR A 46 -13.74 1.52 2.78
C THR A 46 -13.12 2.88 2.42
N GLU A 47 -13.87 3.72 1.70
CA GLU A 47 -13.43 5.10 1.39
C GLU A 47 -13.06 5.85 2.67
N GLU A 48 -13.91 5.78 3.69
CA GLU A 48 -13.73 6.51 4.96
C GLU A 48 -12.46 6.06 5.69
N SER A 49 -12.24 4.74 5.81
CA SER A 49 -11.07 4.20 6.49
C SER A 49 -9.78 4.50 5.74
N MET A 50 -9.78 4.38 4.40
CA MET A 50 -8.62 4.73 3.58
C MET A 50 -8.28 6.22 3.68
N ARG A 51 -9.30 7.08 3.61
CA ARG A 51 -9.12 8.53 3.73
C ARG A 51 -8.62 8.94 5.11
N ALA A 52 -9.11 8.29 6.17
CA ALA A 52 -8.63 8.52 7.52
C ALA A 52 -7.17 8.09 7.67
N ALA A 53 -6.80 6.91 7.17
CA ALA A 53 -5.43 6.42 7.22
C ALA A 53 -4.43 7.32 6.48
N VAL A 54 -4.76 7.77 5.26
CA VAL A 54 -3.91 8.69 4.50
C VAL A 54 -3.75 10.03 5.22
N ARG A 55 -4.82 10.58 5.79
CA ARG A 55 -4.75 11.82 6.58
C ARG A 55 -3.89 11.66 7.83
N ASP A 56 -3.99 10.52 8.51
CA ASP A 56 -3.21 10.22 9.70
C ASP A 56 -1.71 10.10 9.37
N ALA A 57 -1.38 9.45 8.24
CA ALA A 57 -0.01 9.37 7.73
C ALA A 57 0.60 10.76 7.46
N ASP A 58 -0.15 11.64 6.79
CA ASP A 58 0.26 13.05 6.57
C ASP A 58 0.48 13.79 7.91
N SER A 59 -0.45 13.63 8.85
CA SER A 59 -0.38 14.29 10.17
C SER A 59 0.79 13.78 11.03
N THR A 60 1.24 12.55 10.81
CA THR A 60 2.37 11.92 11.51
C THR A 60 3.70 12.09 10.76
N GLY A 61 3.70 12.79 9.62
CA GLY A 61 4.88 13.02 8.79
C GLY A 61 5.42 11.76 8.11
N ILE A 62 4.58 10.73 8.00
CA ILE A 62 4.90 9.54 7.20
C ILE A 62 4.72 9.97 5.74
N ASP A 63 5.82 10.01 4.98
CA ASP A 63 5.84 10.39 3.57
C ASP A 63 6.57 9.35 2.73
N GLY A 64 5.94 8.86 1.67
CA GLY A 64 6.41 7.67 0.96
C GLY A 64 5.74 7.42 -0.38
N LYS A 65 6.38 6.58 -1.20
CA LYS A 65 5.86 6.18 -2.50
C LYS A 65 4.50 5.49 -2.40
N LEU A 66 4.26 4.71 -1.34
CA LEU A 66 2.96 4.07 -1.09
C LEU A 66 1.87 5.13 -0.86
N ILE A 67 2.13 6.13 -0.02
CA ILE A 67 1.16 7.19 0.29
C ILE A 67 0.89 8.04 -0.95
N HIS A 68 1.95 8.44 -1.67
CA HIS A 68 1.81 9.16 -2.92
C HIS A 68 1.00 8.40 -3.98
N ALA A 69 1.13 7.07 -4.06
CA ALA A 69 0.31 6.25 -4.96
C ALA A 69 -1.17 6.25 -4.55
N LEU A 70 -1.46 6.20 -3.24
CA LEU A 70 -2.83 6.26 -2.72
C LEU A 70 -3.47 7.64 -2.95
N GLU A 71 -2.71 8.73 -2.75
CA GLU A 71 -3.16 10.10 -2.95
C GLU A 71 -3.31 10.45 -4.44
N SER A 72 -2.24 10.26 -5.22
CA SER A 72 -2.20 10.62 -6.65
C SER A 72 -3.18 9.78 -7.47
N GLY A 73 -3.29 8.49 -7.12
CA GLY A 73 -4.25 7.59 -7.72
C GLY A 73 -5.69 7.84 -7.27
N ASN A 74 -5.92 8.68 -6.25
CA ASN A 74 -7.21 8.83 -5.57
C ASN A 74 -7.83 7.48 -5.21
N ALA A 75 -7.02 6.56 -4.67
CA ALA A 75 -7.43 5.17 -4.41
C ALA A 75 -8.68 5.08 -3.51
N TYR A 76 -8.86 6.02 -2.59
CA TYR A 76 -10.06 6.11 -1.76
C TYR A 76 -11.34 6.41 -2.57
N LEU A 77 -11.27 7.15 -3.69
CA LEU A 77 -12.43 7.37 -4.58
C LEU A 77 -12.81 6.12 -5.37
N LEU A 78 -11.91 5.16 -5.51
CA LEU A 78 -12.24 3.86 -6.10
C LEU A 78 -13.17 3.08 -5.16
N LEU A 79 -12.90 3.13 -3.86
CA LEU A 79 -13.65 2.40 -2.82
C LEU A 79 -15.12 2.82 -2.69
N ARG A 80 -15.52 3.97 -3.27
CA ARG A 80 -16.94 4.38 -3.35
C ARG A 80 -17.72 3.64 -4.44
N HIS A 81 -17.01 3.09 -5.41
CA HIS A 81 -17.57 2.52 -6.64
C HIS A 81 -17.40 1.02 -6.74
N VAL A 82 -16.47 0.44 -5.98
CA VAL A 82 -16.16 -0.99 -6.01
C VAL A 82 -16.40 -1.63 -4.65
N ALA A 83 -16.78 -2.90 -4.66
CA ALA A 83 -16.84 -3.67 -3.44
C ALA A 83 -15.43 -3.88 -2.85
N PRO A 84 -15.29 -4.09 -1.54
CA PRO A 84 -13.99 -4.33 -0.91
C PRO A 84 -13.20 -5.49 -1.54
N ASP A 85 -13.88 -6.52 -2.02
CA ASP A 85 -13.29 -7.70 -2.65
C ASP A 85 -13.26 -7.66 -4.18
N ASP A 86 -13.49 -6.47 -4.76
CA ASP A 86 -13.44 -6.30 -6.20
C ASP A 86 -12.03 -6.57 -6.73
N SER A 87 -11.96 -7.23 -7.88
CA SER A 87 -10.73 -7.46 -8.65
C SER A 87 -9.94 -6.19 -8.92
N ALA A 88 -10.62 -5.04 -8.95
CA ALA A 88 -9.98 -3.75 -9.00
C ALA A 88 -8.98 -3.60 -7.83
N LEU A 89 -9.36 -3.86 -6.59
CA LEU A 89 -8.43 -3.64 -5.47
C LEU A 89 -7.28 -4.64 -5.39
N HIS A 90 -7.24 -5.67 -6.26
CA HIS A 90 -6.32 -6.79 -6.15
C HIS A 90 -4.85 -6.38 -6.16
N SER A 91 -4.41 -5.59 -7.14
CA SER A 91 -2.99 -5.18 -7.24
C SER A 91 -2.56 -4.32 -6.05
N LEU A 92 -3.45 -3.45 -5.56
CA LEU A 92 -3.18 -2.62 -4.39
C LEU A 92 -3.15 -3.44 -3.10
N ARG A 93 -4.10 -4.37 -2.91
CA ARG A 93 -4.11 -5.32 -1.79
C ARG A 93 -2.83 -6.13 -1.74
N ARG A 94 -2.43 -6.69 -2.89
CA ARG A 94 -1.20 -7.47 -2.99
C ARG A 94 0.04 -6.66 -2.58
N LEU A 95 0.15 -5.41 -3.04
CA LEU A 95 1.23 -4.52 -2.61
C LEU A 95 1.21 -4.31 -1.09
N VAL A 96 0.04 -3.96 -0.53
CA VAL A 96 -0.13 -3.74 0.91
C VAL A 96 0.23 -4.99 1.72
N ASP A 97 -0.24 -6.17 1.32
CA ASP A 97 0.02 -7.44 2.00
C ASP A 97 1.53 -7.80 2.01
N VAL A 98 2.21 -7.62 0.88
CA VAL A 98 3.65 -7.86 0.76
C VAL A 98 4.44 -6.95 1.69
N LEU A 99 4.08 -5.66 1.73
CA LEU A 99 4.72 -4.68 2.60
C LEU A 99 4.40 -4.91 4.08
N ALA A 100 3.15 -5.27 4.40
CA ALA A 100 2.73 -5.63 5.75
C ALA A 100 3.51 -6.85 6.27
N THR A 101 3.64 -7.89 5.44
CA THR A 101 4.45 -9.08 5.75
C THR A 101 5.92 -8.72 6.00
N ALA A 102 6.45 -7.75 5.24
CA ALA A 102 7.81 -7.26 5.44
C ALA A 102 7.98 -6.41 6.70
N ALA A 103 6.91 -5.76 7.18
CA ALA A 103 6.90 -5.04 8.46
C ALA A 103 6.99 -6.00 9.66
N GLU A 104 6.38 -7.18 9.53
CA GLU A 104 6.34 -8.21 10.57
C GLU A 104 7.63 -9.04 10.63
N GLN A 105 8.42 -9.04 9.55
CA GLN A 105 9.73 -9.70 9.54
C GLN A 105 10.73 -8.86 10.36
N PRO A 106 11.32 -9.41 11.43
CA PRO A 106 12.34 -8.70 12.19
C PRO A 106 13.51 -8.37 11.26
N ARG A 107 13.88 -7.08 11.18
CA ARG A 107 15.18 -6.67 10.60
C ARG A 107 16.31 -7.14 11.55
N GLY A 108 16.76 -8.39 11.45
CA GLY A 108 17.97 -8.89 12.12
C GLY A 108 17.94 -10.40 12.41
N GLY A 109 19.03 -11.17 12.31
CA GLY A 109 20.46 -10.81 12.23
C GLY A 109 21.28 -11.92 11.54
N PRO A 110 22.64 -11.88 11.55
CA PRO A 110 23.47 -12.84 10.83
C PRO A 110 23.15 -14.28 11.26
N PRO A 111 23.34 -15.29 10.38
CA PRO A 111 23.13 -16.67 10.75
C PRO A 111 24.03 -16.98 11.95
N GLY A 112 23.41 -17.26 13.10
CA GLY A 112 24.11 -17.77 14.26
C GLY A 112 24.71 -19.11 13.87
N ASP A 113 26.01 -19.11 13.63
CA ASP A 113 26.83 -20.30 13.50
C ASP A 113 26.72 -21.07 14.81
N ALA A 114 25.95 -22.15 14.80
CA ALA A 114 25.94 -23.11 15.89
C ALA A 114 27.07 -24.11 15.60
N ALA A 115 28.16 -23.92 16.33
CA ALA A 115 29.31 -24.81 16.45
C ALA A 115 28.97 -26.18 17.04
#